data_AF-A0A8T2L0L5-F1
#
_entry.id   AF-A0A8T2L0L5-F1
#
_cell.length_a   1.000
_cell.length_b   1.000
_cell.length_c   1.000
_cell.angle_alpha   90.00
_cell.angle_beta   90.00
_cell.angle_gamma   90.00
#
_symmetry.space_group_name_H-M   'P 1'
#
loop_
_entity.id
_entity.type
_entity.pdbx_description
1 polymer ?
#
loop_
_entity_poly.entity_id
_entity_poly.type
_entity_poly.pdbx_seq_one_letter_code
_entity_poly.pdbx_strand_id
1 'polypeptide(L)'
;MITHMRTALSLLSLLMFAVQECRSVCVDPYTQPQTKDVETEAVLGKPIKLTCISCMKREEIEAKTKVDWYFYNSSIEAMQQIYEFNRSPPDEDGPWKGRLLWNGSKDLQDVSISITNVTLSDAGRYMCVVSRTFSFNLYTPTFTNSITINLVVREKASRDSTALYSEIMMYVLLVFLTFWLLVEMIYCYRKISKADEQAQDSATDYLAIPSENKENPGPAVTE
;
A
#
# COMPACT_ATOMS: atom_id res chain seq x y z
N MET A 1 38.07 15.96 5.01
CA MET A 1 37.29 15.19 4.00
C MET A 1 37.10 13.73 4.40
N ILE A 2 38.15 13.01 4.85
CA ILE A 2 38.11 11.58 5.24
C ILE A 2 37.20 11.29 6.46
N THR A 3 37.12 12.20 7.42
CA THR A 3 36.29 12.08 8.63
C THR A 3 34.79 12.20 8.35
N HIS A 4 34.38 13.09 7.44
CA HIS A 4 32.97 13.22 7.00
C HIS A 4 32.48 12.01 6.21
N MET A 5 33.37 11.36 5.45
CA MET A 5 33.03 10.16 4.69
C MET A 5 32.82 8.95 5.62
N ARG A 6 33.60 8.84 6.70
CA ARG A 6 33.46 7.78 7.72
C ARG A 6 32.20 7.95 8.58
N THR A 7 31.85 9.17 8.95
CA THR A 7 30.60 9.44 9.69
C THR A 7 29.38 9.19 8.81
N ALA A 8 29.43 9.58 7.53
CA ALA A 8 28.37 9.27 6.57
C ALA A 8 28.21 7.75 6.38
N LEU A 9 29.32 6.99 6.25
CA LEU A 9 29.28 5.53 6.13
C LEU A 9 28.73 4.85 7.39
N SER A 10 29.10 5.35 8.57
CA SER A 10 28.60 4.87 9.86
C SER A 10 27.11 5.16 10.02
N LEU A 11 26.63 6.33 9.60
CA LEU A 11 25.21 6.69 9.60
C LEU A 11 24.42 5.84 8.60
N LEU A 12 24.97 5.58 7.41
CA LEU A 12 24.36 4.71 6.41
C LEU A 12 24.26 3.26 6.91
N SER A 13 25.32 2.77 7.56
CA SER A 13 25.32 1.45 8.21
C SER A 13 24.28 1.38 9.32
N LEU A 14 24.19 2.41 10.17
CA LEU A 14 23.17 2.47 11.23
C LEU A 14 21.76 2.49 10.65
N LEU A 15 21.54 3.22 9.54
CA LEU A 15 20.27 3.26 8.83
C LEU A 15 19.91 1.88 8.24
N MET A 16 20.87 1.17 7.67
CA MET A 16 20.67 -0.20 7.15
C MET A 16 20.40 -1.21 8.27
N PHE A 17 20.99 -1.05 9.46
CA PHE A 17 20.66 -1.87 10.63
C PHE A 17 19.33 -1.46 11.29
N ALA A 18 18.91 -0.20 11.15
CA ALA A 18 17.61 0.31 11.58
C ALA A 18 16.47 0.00 10.59
N VAL A 19 16.78 -0.51 9.39
CA VAL A 19 15.85 -1.33 8.59
C VAL A 19 15.70 -2.66 9.33
N GLN A 20 15.00 -2.56 10.45
CA GLN A 20 14.61 -3.65 11.29
C GLN A 20 13.82 -4.63 10.42
N GLU A 21 14.32 -5.85 10.32
CA GLU A 21 13.64 -7.03 9.76
C GLU A 21 12.14 -6.90 10.01
N CYS A 22 11.37 -6.52 8.99
CA CYS A 22 9.93 -6.52 9.07
C CYS A 22 9.52 -7.98 9.24
N ARG A 23 9.38 -8.44 10.49
CA ARG A 23 8.75 -9.73 10.75
C ARG A 23 7.37 -9.65 10.12
N SER A 24 7.06 -10.61 9.26
CA SER A 24 5.72 -10.79 8.72
C SER A 24 4.79 -11.10 9.90
N VAL A 25 4.12 -10.08 10.43
CA VAL A 25 3.06 -10.28 11.41
C VAL A 25 1.81 -10.65 10.63
N CYS A 26 1.18 -11.77 11.00
CA CYS A 26 -0.14 -12.09 10.49
C CYS A 26 -1.11 -11.00 10.94
N VAL A 27 -1.69 -10.27 9.99
CA VAL A 27 -2.73 -9.29 10.24
C VAL A 27 -4.05 -9.90 9.81
N ASP A 28 -4.97 -10.03 10.75
CA ASP A 28 -6.34 -10.42 10.46
C ASP A 28 -7.13 -9.15 10.11
N PRO A 29 -7.46 -8.93 8.82
CA PRO A 29 -8.15 -7.72 8.38
C PRO A 29 -9.61 -7.67 8.87
N TYR A 30 -10.13 -8.76 9.44
CA TYR A 30 -11.54 -8.93 9.83
C TYR A 30 -11.77 -8.76 11.35
N THR A 31 -10.78 -8.25 12.08
CA THR A 31 -10.82 -8.10 13.55
C THR A 31 -11.78 -7.01 14.07
N GLN A 32 -12.43 -6.26 13.18
CA GLN A 32 -13.47 -5.29 13.56
C GLN A 32 -14.85 -5.97 13.66
N PRO A 33 -15.61 -5.79 14.75
CA PRO A 33 -16.89 -6.47 14.99
C PRO A 33 -18.03 -6.08 14.01
N GLN A 34 -17.79 -5.18 13.06
CA GLN A 34 -18.77 -4.70 12.08
C GLN A 34 -18.53 -5.17 10.64
N THR A 35 -17.47 -5.94 10.38
CA THR A 35 -17.01 -6.27 9.01
C THR A 35 -16.94 -7.78 8.79
N LYS A 36 -18.00 -8.51 9.17
CA LYS A 36 -18.06 -9.97 8.98
C LYS A 36 -18.38 -10.39 7.54
N ASP A 37 -18.89 -9.46 6.72
CA ASP A 37 -19.25 -9.70 5.32
C ASP A 37 -18.23 -9.02 4.39
N VAL A 38 -17.39 -9.84 3.77
CA VAL A 38 -16.34 -9.40 2.83
C VAL A 38 -16.87 -9.51 1.42
N GLU A 39 -16.90 -8.43 0.66
CA GLU A 39 -17.26 -8.50 -0.76
C GLU A 39 -16.01 -8.78 -1.60
N THR A 40 -16.11 -9.77 -2.50
CA THR A 40 -15.04 -10.11 -3.42
C THR A 40 -15.61 -10.25 -4.82
N GLU A 41 -14.95 -9.63 -5.79
CA GLU A 41 -15.34 -9.71 -7.19
C GLU A 41 -14.47 -10.72 -7.94
N ALA A 42 -15.12 -11.59 -8.70
CA ALA A 42 -14.46 -12.53 -9.61
C ALA A 42 -14.83 -12.24 -11.06
N VAL A 43 -13.91 -12.56 -11.97
CA VAL A 43 -14.11 -12.44 -13.41
C VAL A 43 -14.47 -13.80 -13.98
N LEU A 44 -15.50 -13.84 -14.83
CA LEU A 44 -15.94 -15.06 -15.51
C LEU A 44 -14.78 -15.77 -16.23
N GLY A 45 -14.68 -17.07 -16.02
CA GLY A 45 -13.65 -17.95 -16.61
C GLY A 45 -12.26 -17.81 -16.00
N LYS A 46 -11.99 -16.80 -15.17
CA LYS A 46 -10.70 -16.64 -14.50
C LYS A 46 -10.70 -17.33 -13.14
N PRO A 47 -9.54 -17.81 -12.65
CA PRO A 47 -9.44 -18.31 -11.30
C PRO A 47 -9.52 -17.15 -10.28
N ILE A 48 -10.11 -17.41 -9.12
CA ILE A 48 -10.18 -16.46 -8.00
C ILE A 48 -9.72 -17.12 -6.71
N LYS A 49 -9.02 -16.37 -5.84
CA LYS A 49 -8.68 -16.78 -4.47
C LYS A 49 -9.72 -16.18 -3.51
N LEU A 50 -10.43 -17.02 -2.78
CA LEU A 50 -11.28 -16.62 -1.66
C LEU A 50 -10.41 -16.53 -0.41
N THR A 51 -10.13 -15.29 0.01
CA THR A 51 -9.20 -15.04 1.10
C THR A 51 -9.87 -15.25 2.46
N CYS A 52 -9.36 -16.21 3.25
CA CYS A 52 -9.76 -16.42 4.64
C CYS A 52 -8.50 -16.49 5.50
N ILE A 53 -8.27 -15.44 6.30
CA ILE A 53 -7.12 -15.34 7.18
C ILE A 53 -7.66 -15.32 8.61
N SER A 54 -7.14 -16.20 9.45
CA SER A 54 -7.44 -16.21 10.88
C SER A 54 -6.12 -16.29 11.64
N CYS A 55 -5.62 -15.17 12.13
CA CYS A 55 -4.34 -15.15 12.81
C CYS A 55 -4.45 -15.73 14.23
N MET A 56 -3.43 -16.46 14.67
CA MET A 56 -3.33 -16.86 16.07
C MET A 56 -2.89 -15.64 16.88
N LYS A 57 -3.46 -15.45 18.08
CA LYS A 57 -3.01 -14.36 18.98
C LYS A 57 -1.55 -14.53 19.42
N ARG A 58 -1.09 -15.78 19.42
CA ARG A 58 0.21 -16.21 19.92
C ARG A 58 0.66 -17.41 19.10
N GLU A 59 1.75 -17.27 18.37
CA GLU A 59 2.24 -18.25 17.39
C GLU A 59 3.01 -19.39 18.05
N GLU A 60 3.64 -19.16 19.20
CA GLU A 60 4.43 -20.17 19.91
C GLU A 60 3.60 -21.30 20.56
N ILE A 61 2.26 -21.23 20.53
CA ILE A 61 1.39 -22.27 21.10
C ILE A 61 0.98 -23.26 20.01
N GLU A 62 1.21 -24.54 20.26
CA GLU A 62 0.70 -25.60 19.38
C GLU A 62 -0.83 -25.71 19.44
N ALA A 63 -1.46 -25.67 18.27
CA ALA A 63 -2.91 -25.80 18.12
C ALA A 63 -3.26 -26.72 16.97
N LYS A 64 -4.23 -27.61 17.20
CA LYS A 64 -4.85 -28.41 16.15
C LYS A 64 -5.93 -27.58 15.47
N THR A 65 -5.71 -27.27 14.20
CA THR A 65 -6.63 -26.45 13.39
C THR A 65 -7.48 -27.34 12.48
N LYS A 66 -8.79 -27.13 12.51
CA LYS A 66 -9.77 -27.67 11.56
C LYS A 66 -10.33 -26.52 10.74
N VAL A 67 -10.37 -26.69 9.43
CA VAL A 67 -10.88 -25.70 8.47
C VAL A 67 -11.97 -26.34 7.65
N ASP A 68 -13.17 -25.75 7.75
CA ASP A 68 -14.34 -26.16 6.98
C ASP A 68 -14.85 -24.96 6.17
N TRP A 69 -15.16 -25.21 4.91
CA TRP A 69 -15.76 -24.23 4.01
C TRP A 69 -17.18 -24.63 3.66
N TYR A 70 -18.06 -23.63 3.70
CA TYR A 70 -19.46 -23.76 3.38
C TYR A 70 -19.87 -22.80 2.27
N PHE A 71 -20.84 -23.21 1.48
CA PHE A 71 -21.54 -22.38 0.52
C PHE A 71 -23.01 -22.28 0.89
N TYR A 72 -23.57 -21.08 0.85
CA TYR A 72 -24.99 -20.87 1.06
C TYR A 72 -25.76 -21.28 -0.19
N ASN A 73 -26.50 -22.38 -0.09
CA ASN A 73 -27.33 -22.87 -1.17
C ASN A 73 -28.72 -22.25 -1.06
N SER A 74 -29.04 -21.33 -1.98
CA SER A 74 -30.35 -20.66 -2.03
C SER A 74 -31.52 -21.62 -2.26
N SER A 75 -31.30 -22.80 -2.85
CA SER A 75 -32.38 -23.78 -3.09
C SER A 75 -32.80 -24.54 -1.82
N ILE A 76 -31.87 -24.74 -0.89
CA ILE A 76 -32.09 -25.50 0.36
C ILE A 76 -32.15 -24.53 1.57
N GLU A 77 -31.91 -23.23 1.35
CA GLU A 77 -31.81 -22.18 2.37
C GLU A 77 -30.83 -22.51 3.51
N ALA A 78 -29.80 -23.31 3.21
CA ALA A 78 -28.86 -23.84 4.20
C ALA A 78 -27.40 -23.74 3.73
N MET A 79 -26.49 -23.80 4.70
CA MET A 79 -25.05 -23.87 4.45
C MET A 79 -24.64 -25.31 4.12
N GLN A 80 -24.19 -25.54 2.90
CA GLN A 80 -23.67 -26.83 2.44
C GLN A 80 -22.14 -26.84 2.54
N GLN A 81 -21.56 -27.89 3.12
CA GLN A 81 -20.10 -28.02 3.21
C GLN A 81 -19.53 -28.36 1.82
N ILE A 82 -18.59 -27.54 1.35
CA ILE A 82 -17.98 -27.69 0.01
C ILE A 82 -16.52 -28.16 0.07
N TYR A 83 -15.83 -27.92 1.18
CA TYR A 83 -14.41 -28.28 1.32
C TYR A 83 -14.03 -28.46 2.80
N GLU A 84 -13.21 -29.45 3.09
CA GLU A 84 -12.62 -29.73 4.41
C GLU A 84 -11.12 -29.96 4.26
N PHE A 85 -10.32 -29.23 5.03
CA PHE A 85 -8.86 -29.37 4.96
C PHE A 85 -8.41 -30.75 5.48
N ASN A 86 -7.49 -31.39 4.78
CA ASN A 86 -6.99 -32.77 5.03
C ASN A 86 -8.03 -33.90 4.90
N ARG A 87 -9.18 -33.64 4.29
CA ARG A 87 -10.14 -34.68 3.91
C ARG A 87 -10.26 -34.75 2.39
N SER A 88 -10.62 -35.92 1.86
CA SER A 88 -11.04 -36.01 0.46
C SER A 88 -12.20 -35.04 0.23
N PRO A 89 -12.24 -34.34 -0.92
CA PRO A 89 -13.31 -33.38 -1.19
C PRO A 89 -14.67 -34.06 -1.00
N PRO A 90 -15.62 -33.40 -0.28
CA PRO A 90 -16.86 -34.05 0.15
C PRO A 90 -17.81 -34.40 -1.00
N ASP A 91 -17.60 -33.83 -2.19
CA ASP A 91 -18.49 -33.97 -3.32
C ASP A 91 -17.74 -34.51 -4.54
N GLU A 92 -17.87 -35.81 -4.77
CA GLU A 92 -17.34 -36.43 -5.99
C GLU A 92 -18.18 -36.05 -7.21
N ASP A 93 -19.41 -35.54 -7.13
CA ASP A 93 -20.25 -35.26 -8.32
C ASP A 93 -20.88 -33.85 -8.37
N GLY A 94 -20.56 -32.99 -7.41
CA GLY A 94 -21.07 -31.62 -7.34
C GLY A 94 -20.43 -30.62 -8.31
N PRO A 95 -20.98 -29.38 -8.34
CA PRO A 95 -20.51 -28.34 -9.25
C PRO A 95 -19.07 -27.90 -8.97
N TRP A 96 -18.55 -28.14 -7.77
CA TRP A 96 -17.20 -27.78 -7.36
C TRP A 96 -16.14 -28.87 -7.61
N LYS A 97 -16.54 -30.04 -8.15
CA LYS A 97 -15.67 -31.18 -8.43
C LYS A 97 -14.45 -30.76 -9.27
N GLY A 98 -13.25 -30.99 -8.73
CA GLY A 98 -11.99 -30.70 -9.41
C GLY A 98 -11.69 -29.23 -9.67
N ARG A 99 -12.52 -28.30 -9.18
CA ARG A 99 -12.33 -26.84 -9.38
C ARG A 99 -11.77 -26.13 -8.16
N LEU A 100 -12.05 -26.64 -6.95
CA LEU A 100 -11.54 -26.11 -5.69
C LEU A 100 -10.12 -26.59 -5.43
N LEU A 101 -9.22 -25.65 -5.18
CA LEU A 101 -7.82 -25.90 -4.83
C LEU A 101 -7.48 -25.20 -3.53
N TRP A 102 -6.68 -25.86 -2.69
CA TRP A 102 -6.13 -25.25 -1.48
C TRP A 102 -5.08 -24.19 -1.85
N ASN A 103 -5.21 -22.98 -1.29
CA ASN A 103 -4.24 -21.90 -1.47
C ASN A 103 -3.96 -21.18 -0.14
N GLY A 104 -3.88 -21.98 0.92
CA GLY A 104 -3.55 -21.54 2.28
C GLY A 104 -2.08 -21.80 2.63
N SER A 105 -1.65 -21.21 3.73
CA SER A 105 -0.29 -21.29 4.25
C SER A 105 -0.05 -22.57 5.07
N LYS A 106 1.22 -22.95 5.23
CA LYS A 106 1.61 -24.19 5.95
C LYS A 106 1.30 -24.14 7.45
N ASP A 107 1.38 -22.95 8.03
CA ASP A 107 1.06 -22.61 9.42
C ASP A 107 -0.44 -22.51 9.70
N LEU A 108 -1.30 -22.68 8.68
CA LEU A 108 -2.76 -22.66 8.80
C LEU A 108 -3.31 -21.35 9.37
N GLN A 109 -2.59 -20.24 9.17
CA GLN A 109 -3.07 -18.88 9.47
C GLN A 109 -3.82 -18.30 8.26
N ASP A 110 -3.29 -18.48 7.05
CA ASP A 110 -4.03 -18.29 5.81
C ASP A 110 -4.66 -19.64 5.41
N VAL A 111 -5.98 -19.69 5.37
CA VAL A 111 -6.76 -20.90 5.08
C VAL A 111 -7.65 -20.71 3.84
N SER A 112 -7.15 -19.91 2.92
CA SER A 112 -7.81 -19.57 1.66
C SER A 112 -7.93 -20.74 0.69
N ILE A 113 -9.01 -20.72 -0.08
CA ILE A 113 -9.22 -21.64 -1.21
C ILE A 113 -9.26 -20.85 -2.51
N SER A 114 -8.92 -21.51 -3.62
CA SER A 114 -9.08 -20.94 -4.96
C SER A 114 -10.07 -21.75 -5.78
N ILE A 115 -10.92 -21.04 -6.50
CA ILE A 115 -11.88 -21.59 -7.45
C ILE A 115 -11.30 -21.40 -8.84
N THR A 116 -11.09 -22.49 -9.57
CA THR A 116 -10.68 -22.46 -10.98
C THR A 116 -11.91 -22.41 -11.90
N ASN A 117 -11.76 -21.75 -13.05
CA ASN A 117 -12.82 -21.59 -14.05
C ASN A 117 -14.15 -21.13 -13.42
N VAL A 118 -14.16 -19.88 -12.93
CA VAL A 118 -15.34 -19.29 -12.27
C VAL A 118 -16.50 -19.12 -13.25
N THR A 119 -17.69 -19.47 -12.80
CA THR A 119 -18.95 -19.38 -13.55
C THR A 119 -19.95 -18.47 -12.82
N LEU A 120 -21.01 -18.02 -13.51
CA LEU A 120 -22.03 -17.17 -12.89
C LEU A 120 -22.80 -17.88 -11.76
N SER A 121 -22.90 -19.21 -11.80
CA SER A 121 -23.52 -20.02 -10.74
C SER A 121 -22.68 -20.12 -9.47
N ASP A 122 -21.40 -19.76 -9.52
CA ASP A 122 -20.54 -19.75 -8.33
C ASP A 122 -20.76 -18.49 -7.47
N ALA A 123 -21.49 -17.49 -7.99
CA ALA A 123 -21.83 -16.29 -7.24
C ALA A 123 -22.72 -16.62 -6.04
N GLY A 124 -22.42 -16.02 -4.89
CA GLY A 124 -23.15 -16.29 -3.65
C GLY A 124 -22.30 -16.11 -2.40
N ARG A 125 -22.81 -16.61 -1.28
CA ARG A 125 -22.19 -16.43 0.03
C ARG A 125 -21.41 -17.67 0.43
N TYR A 126 -20.12 -17.49 0.65
CA TYR A 126 -19.20 -18.49 1.18
C TYR A 126 -18.93 -18.21 2.65
N MET A 127 -18.73 -19.25 3.44
CA MET A 127 -18.39 -19.12 4.86
C MET A 127 -17.23 -20.04 5.19
N CYS A 128 -16.17 -19.44 5.70
CA CYS A 128 -14.98 -20.12 6.18
C CYS A 128 -15.11 -20.27 7.70
N VAL A 129 -15.02 -21.50 8.21
CA VAL A 129 -15.08 -21.82 9.64
C VAL A 129 -13.76 -22.42 10.06
N VAL A 130 -13.07 -21.74 10.97
CA VAL A 130 -11.77 -22.16 11.50
C VAL A 130 -11.93 -22.49 12.97
N SER A 131 -11.83 -23.77 13.30
CA SER A 131 -11.87 -24.27 14.68
C SER A 131 -10.48 -24.67 15.12
N ARG A 132 -9.96 -24.02 16.16
CA ARG A 132 -8.65 -24.31 16.74
C ARG A 132 -8.81 -24.86 18.14
N THR A 133 -8.27 -26.06 18.36
CA THR A 133 -8.12 -26.66 19.69
C THR A 133 -6.69 -26.47 20.14
N PHE A 134 -6.48 -25.68 21.18
CA PHE A 134 -5.16 -25.42 21.74
C PHE A 134 -4.82 -26.51 22.76
N SER A 135 -3.60 -27.03 22.71
CA SER A 135 -3.12 -28.01 23.68
C SER A 135 -2.25 -27.33 24.73
N PHE A 136 -2.84 -27.01 25.89
CA PHE A 136 -2.07 -26.61 27.08
C PHE A 136 -1.91 -27.79 28.03
N ASN A 137 -0.90 -27.73 28.89
CA ASN A 137 -0.59 -28.80 29.85
C ASN A 137 -1.75 -29.15 30.81
N LEU A 138 -2.65 -28.19 31.09
CA LEU A 138 -3.72 -28.33 32.09
C LEU A 138 -5.13 -28.36 31.48
N TYR A 139 -5.33 -27.86 30.27
CA TYR A 139 -6.65 -27.76 29.64
C TYR A 139 -6.53 -27.61 28.11
N THR A 140 -7.59 -27.95 27.39
CA THR A 140 -7.63 -27.94 25.91
C THR A 140 -8.79 -27.11 25.39
N PRO A 141 -8.69 -25.76 25.38
CA PRO A 141 -9.79 -24.91 24.94
C PRO A 141 -9.92 -24.96 23.42
N THR A 142 -11.16 -24.86 22.93
CA THR A 142 -11.46 -24.78 21.50
C THR A 142 -12.10 -23.43 21.19
N PHE A 143 -11.55 -22.75 20.18
CA PHE A 143 -12.08 -21.48 19.68
C PHE A 143 -12.46 -21.64 18.21
N THR A 144 -13.62 -21.10 17.85
CA THR A 144 -14.12 -21.14 16.47
C THR A 144 -14.31 -19.71 15.98
N ASN A 145 -13.71 -19.42 14.83
CA ASN A 145 -13.92 -18.17 14.10
C ASN A 145 -14.63 -18.49 12.76
N SER A 146 -15.54 -17.62 12.34
CA SER A 146 -16.27 -17.74 11.08
C SER A 146 -16.21 -16.43 10.31
N ILE A 147 -15.82 -16.48 9.04
CA ILE A 147 -15.73 -15.32 8.15
C ILE A 147 -16.66 -15.58 6.97
N THR A 148 -17.50 -14.61 6.64
CA THR A 148 -18.46 -14.70 5.54
C THR A 148 -17.95 -13.86 4.36
N ILE A 149 -17.92 -14.46 3.18
CA ILE A 149 -17.43 -13.83 1.94
C ILE A 149 -18.57 -13.86 0.92
N ASN A 150 -18.96 -12.69 0.43
CA ASN A 150 -19.92 -12.53 -0.66
C ASN A 150 -19.17 -12.45 -1.99
N LEU A 151 -19.29 -13.49 -2.81
CA LEU A 151 -18.66 -13.57 -4.12
C LEU A 151 -19.61 -13.04 -5.20
N VAL A 152 -19.20 -11.98 -5.89
CA VAL A 152 -19.91 -11.41 -7.03
C VAL A 152 -19.11 -11.73 -8.30
N VAL A 153 -19.75 -12.39 -9.27
CA VAL A 153 -19.10 -12.73 -10.55
C VAL A 153 -19.52 -11.72 -11.61
N ARG A 154 -18.54 -11.10 -12.27
CA ARG A 154 -18.73 -10.16 -13.38
C ARG A 154 -18.02 -10.67 -14.64
N GLU A 155 -18.50 -10.26 -15.81
CA GLU A 155 -17.85 -10.62 -17.08
C GLU A 155 -16.51 -9.90 -17.30
N LYS A 156 -16.38 -8.68 -16.77
CA LYS A 156 -15.17 -7.86 -16.84
C LYS A 156 -14.75 -7.45 -15.44
N ALA A 157 -13.43 -7.39 -15.22
CA ALA A 157 -12.86 -6.86 -13.99
C ALA A 157 -13.32 -5.40 -13.80
N SER A 158 -13.88 -5.09 -12.64
CA SER A 158 -14.06 -3.69 -12.23
C SER A 158 -12.69 -3.08 -11.94
N ARG A 159 -12.57 -1.77 -12.18
CA ARG A 159 -11.40 -1.03 -11.72
C ARG A 159 -11.67 -0.59 -10.29
N ASP A 160 -10.73 -0.84 -9.39
CA ASP A 160 -10.82 -0.37 -8.02
C ASP A 160 -10.89 1.16 -8.01
N SER A 161 -12.01 1.68 -7.52
CA SER A 161 -12.26 3.12 -7.41
C SER A 161 -11.20 3.81 -6.56
N THR A 162 -10.67 3.11 -5.55
CA THR A 162 -9.64 3.63 -4.66
C THR A 162 -8.33 3.82 -5.40
N ALA A 163 -7.95 2.86 -6.24
CA ALA A 163 -6.74 2.93 -7.06
C ALA A 163 -6.85 4.04 -8.12
N LEU A 164 -8.02 4.18 -8.77
CA LEU A 164 -8.25 5.28 -9.71
C LEU A 164 -8.17 6.64 -9.01
N TYR A 165 -8.76 6.77 -7.82
CA TYR A 165 -8.73 8.02 -7.07
C TYR A 165 -7.31 8.38 -6.63
N SER A 166 -6.54 7.43 -6.12
CA SER A 166 -5.16 7.69 -5.68
C SER A 166 -4.24 8.06 -6.84
N GLU A 167 -4.42 7.45 -8.02
CA GLU A 167 -3.72 7.82 -9.25
C GLU A 167 -4.03 9.26 -9.68
N ILE A 168 -5.32 9.63 -9.74
CA ILE A 168 -5.73 11.00 -10.10
C ILE A 168 -5.21 12.02 -9.09
N MET A 169 -5.34 11.74 -7.79
CA MET A 169 -4.85 12.63 -6.74
C MET A 169 -3.33 12.84 -6.82
N MET A 170 -2.57 11.80 -7.15
CA MET A 170 -1.13 11.92 -7.36
C MET A 170 -0.82 12.92 -8.49
N TYR A 171 -1.49 12.81 -9.65
CA TYR A 171 -1.26 13.74 -10.77
C TYR A 171 -1.67 15.18 -10.42
N VAL A 172 -2.79 15.37 -9.73
CA VAL A 172 -3.25 16.72 -9.31
C VAL A 172 -2.22 17.38 -8.40
N LEU A 173 -1.70 16.64 -7.40
CA LEU A 173 -0.67 17.15 -6.50
C LEU A 173 0.62 17.48 -7.25
N LEU A 174 1.05 16.65 -8.19
CA LEU A 174 2.24 16.91 -8.99
C LEU A 174 2.12 18.18 -9.83
N VAL A 175 0.99 18.39 -10.51
CA VAL A 175 0.75 19.59 -11.33
C VAL A 175 0.70 20.85 -10.46
N PHE A 176 0.03 20.79 -9.30
CA PHE A 176 -0.05 21.93 -8.39
C PHE A 176 1.32 22.31 -7.82
N LEU A 177 2.09 21.32 -7.34
CA LEU A 177 3.42 21.56 -6.77
C LEU A 177 4.41 22.04 -7.84
N THR A 178 4.38 21.50 -9.05
CA THR A 178 5.24 21.97 -10.15
C THR A 178 4.90 23.39 -10.58
N PHE A 179 3.62 23.73 -10.70
CA PHE A 179 3.19 25.09 -11.00
C PHE A 179 3.62 26.07 -9.89
N TRP A 180 3.44 25.70 -8.63
CA TRP A 180 3.91 26.49 -7.48
C TRP A 180 5.42 26.74 -7.54
N LEU A 181 6.22 25.70 -7.79
CA LEU A 181 7.67 25.84 -7.94
C LEU A 181 8.06 26.73 -9.12
N LEU A 182 7.35 26.65 -10.26
CA LEU A 182 7.61 27.54 -11.40
C LEU A 182 7.31 29.00 -11.06
N VAL A 183 6.24 29.26 -10.31
CA VAL A 183 5.91 30.61 -9.83
C VAL A 183 7.01 31.13 -8.91
N GLU A 184 7.47 30.34 -7.93
CA GLU A 184 8.59 30.69 -7.05
C GLU A 184 9.88 30.91 -7.84
N MET A 185 10.20 30.05 -8.80
CA MET A 185 11.38 30.21 -9.66
C MET A 185 11.34 31.50 -10.47
N ILE A 186 10.20 31.84 -11.09
CA ILE A 186 10.03 33.09 -11.85
C ILE A 186 10.09 34.30 -10.91
N TYR A 187 9.46 34.21 -9.74
CA TYR A 187 9.45 35.26 -8.73
C TYR A 187 10.87 35.56 -8.23
N CYS A 188 11.62 34.53 -7.82
CA CYS A 188 13.01 34.64 -7.41
C CYS A 188 13.90 35.15 -8.54
N TYR A 189 13.73 34.64 -9.76
CA TYR A 189 14.50 35.10 -10.92
C TYR A 189 14.31 36.61 -11.16
N ARG A 190 13.05 37.08 -11.23
CA ARG A 190 12.74 38.51 -11.40
C ARG A 190 13.25 39.37 -10.25
N LYS A 191 13.23 38.85 -9.02
CA LYS A 191 13.73 39.57 -7.85
C LYS A 191 15.25 39.73 -7.92
N ILE A 192 15.97 38.67 -8.27
CA ILE A 192 17.44 38.68 -8.39
C ILE A 192 17.87 39.56 -9.57
N SER A 193 17.22 39.45 -10.73
CA SER A 193 17.58 40.27 -11.90
C SER A 193 17.47 41.77 -11.61
N LYS A 194 16.42 42.18 -10.89
CA LYS A 194 16.27 43.58 -10.44
C LYS A 194 17.36 44.01 -9.45
N ALA A 195 17.80 43.11 -8.58
CA ALA A 195 18.88 43.40 -7.63
C ALA A 195 20.25 43.49 -8.33
N ASP A 196 20.47 42.71 -9.39
CA ASP A 196 21.71 42.68 -10.17
C ASP A 196 21.87 43.96 -11.03
N GLU A 197 20.79 44.42 -11.69
CA GLU A 197 20.77 45.71 -12.39
C GLU A 197 21.14 46.87 -11.44
N GLN A 198 20.61 46.85 -10.22
CA GLN A 198 20.87 47.87 -9.20
C GLN A 198 22.32 47.81 -8.67
N ALA A 199 22.89 46.61 -8.57
CA ALA A 199 24.29 46.41 -8.19
C ALA A 199 25.24 46.93 -9.30
N GLN A 200 24.89 46.75 -10.56
CA GLN A 200 25.68 47.23 -11.69
C GLN A 200 25.67 48.76 -11.82
N ASP A 201 24.49 49.40 -11.70
CA ASP A 201 24.36 50.87 -11.72
C ASP A 201 25.18 51.53 -10.61
N SER A 202 25.13 50.97 -9.38
CA SER A 202 25.93 51.49 -8.27
C SER A 202 27.43 51.33 -8.50
N ALA A 203 27.90 50.22 -9.10
CA ALA A 203 29.30 50.03 -9.42
C ALA A 203 29.79 50.95 -10.56
N THR A 204 28.95 51.25 -11.56
CA THR A 204 29.29 52.19 -12.64
C THR A 204 29.34 53.64 -12.19
N ASP A 205 28.54 54.04 -11.20
CA ASP A 205 28.59 55.39 -10.62
C ASP A 205 29.95 55.69 -9.94
N TYR A 206 30.60 54.66 -9.38
CA TYR A 206 31.96 54.78 -8.82
C TYR A 206 33.09 54.81 -9.88
N LEU A 207 32.82 54.40 -11.13
CA LEU A 207 33.81 54.35 -12.21
C LEU A 207 33.70 55.51 -13.21
N ALA A 208 32.70 56.39 -13.06
CA ALA A 208 32.60 57.61 -13.85
C ALA A 208 33.69 58.62 -13.42
N ILE A 209 34.83 58.59 -14.13
CA ILE A 209 35.90 59.58 -14.00
C ILE A 209 35.38 60.94 -14.52
N PRO A 210 35.39 62.03 -13.72
CA PRO A 210 35.06 63.35 -14.24
C PRO A 210 36.22 63.83 -15.12
N SER A 211 36.02 63.88 -16.43
CA SER A 211 36.94 64.55 -17.34
C SER A 211 36.58 66.04 -17.42
N GLU A 212 37.09 66.83 -16.48
CA GLU A 212 37.26 68.26 -16.71
C GLU A 212 38.67 68.69 -16.28
N ASN A 213 39.59 68.63 -17.24
CA ASN A 213 40.86 69.34 -17.17
C ASN A 213 40.80 70.45 -18.21
N LYS A 214 40.71 71.71 -17.77
CA LYS A 214 41.09 72.87 -18.57
C LYS A 214 41.73 73.92 -17.69
N GLU A 215 43.04 74.03 -17.84
CA GLU A 215 43.94 75.02 -17.27
C GLU A 215 43.41 76.46 -17.38
N ASN A 216 43.71 77.27 -16.36
CA ASN A 216 43.85 78.71 -16.55
C ASN A 216 45.17 79.19 -15.90
N PRO A 217 46.11 79.79 -16.65
CA PRO A 217 47.34 80.32 -16.09
C PRO A 217 47.11 81.74 -15.53
N GLY A 218 47.62 82.02 -14.33
CA GLY A 218 47.96 83.40 -13.93
C GLY A 218 49.20 83.89 -14.70
N PRO A 219 49.74 85.12 -14.48
CA PRO A 219 49.48 86.10 -13.42
C PRO A 219 49.28 87.54 -14.02
N ALA A 220 49.20 88.65 -13.27
CA ALA A 220 50.35 89.41 -12.78
C ALA A 220 49.95 90.59 -11.86
N VAL A 221 50.82 90.83 -10.89
CA VAL A 221 50.95 92.00 -10.01
C VAL A 221 51.44 93.21 -10.80
N THR A 222 50.95 94.43 -10.51
CA THR A 222 51.76 95.65 -10.24
C THR A 222 50.89 96.90 -10.00
N GLU A 223 51.35 97.66 -8.99
CA GLU A 223 51.06 99.06 -8.55
C GLU A 223 49.67 99.42 -8.03
#